data_AF-A0A7M7MNU3-F1
#
_entry.id   AF-A0A7M7MNU3-F1
#
_cell.length_a   1.000
_cell.length_b   1.000
_cell.length_c   1.000
_cell.angle_alpha   90.00
_cell.angle_beta   90.00
_cell.angle_gamma   90.00
#
_symmetry.space_group_name_H-M   'P 1'
#
loop_
_entity.id
_entity.type
_entity.pdbx_description
1 polymer ?
#
loop_
_entity_poly.entity_id
_entity_poly.type
_entity_poly.pdbx_seq_one_letter_code
_entity_poly.pdbx_strand_id
1 'polypeptide(L)'
;MTQYSSFNVNIGNTLVKSFCQVNQWNDAVKVIEKYEENNDNMLCEGYNILIECLFDHKQDKLAYKYLINSMKKQMGSNEHICITYLKYCLKEKHTFNEKIEKIFTLWNTYGVKPTQKVAVEYMTACIEHDWTANQTTILNLKCQNCKKYLSQTNISDQNYKCLLEAIKKKFEPANMYYTSFPKEIENFMMFIEKNKPFDIIIDGLNFIYTTERNKTLDCKIIELLKFFGNQNKKILIIGRKHMSNFFENLNIKEVHHFLVKNWSHDDLFLLYAAFSTGRNAIVISKDLMRQHKFAIQNTELNILFNKWQFLHQYYFDKYKGLIKLNSEVPIDAFVQKHDDHWHIPFNINVGAHKQRHIWPNYWICLKMPK
;
A
#
# COMPACT_ATOMS: atom_id res chain seq x y z
N MET A 1 -18.94 24.39 -37.70
CA MET A 1 -19.56 23.38 -36.83
C MET A 1 -18.51 22.90 -35.86
N THR A 2 -18.63 23.23 -34.58
CA THR A 2 -17.76 22.70 -33.54
C THR A 2 -18.05 21.21 -33.40
N GLN A 3 -17.15 20.38 -33.91
CA GLN A 3 -17.26 18.93 -33.78
C GLN A 3 -16.91 18.61 -32.33
N TYR A 4 -17.92 18.36 -31.49
CA TYR A 4 -17.68 17.92 -30.10
C TYR A 4 -16.99 16.56 -30.16
N SER A 5 -15.71 16.52 -29.80
CA SER A 5 -14.87 15.32 -29.83
C SER A 5 -15.12 14.38 -28.65
N SER A 6 -15.83 14.84 -27.61
CA SER A 6 -16.14 14.05 -26.42
C SER A 6 -17.53 14.35 -25.86
N PHE A 7 -18.15 13.35 -25.23
CA PHE A 7 -19.37 13.55 -24.45
C PHE A 7 -19.03 14.27 -23.15
N ASN A 8 -19.92 15.13 -22.64
CA ASN A 8 -19.80 15.58 -21.26
C ASN A 8 -20.19 14.44 -20.29
N VAL A 9 -19.80 14.54 -19.01
CA VAL A 9 -20.02 13.50 -17.99
C VAL A 9 -21.50 13.10 -17.89
N ASN A 10 -22.39 14.09 -17.86
CA ASN A 10 -23.83 13.87 -17.68
C ASN A 10 -24.46 13.13 -18.86
N ILE A 11 -24.09 13.50 -20.09
CA ILE A 11 -24.56 12.82 -21.30
C ILE A 11 -24.02 11.40 -21.33
N GLY A 12 -22.74 11.20 -21.00
CA GLY A 12 -22.13 9.87 -20.91
C GLY A 12 -22.87 8.95 -19.93
N ASN A 13 -23.09 9.40 -18.69
CA ASN A 13 -23.83 8.64 -17.68
C ASN A 13 -25.27 8.35 -18.12
N THR A 14 -25.95 9.34 -18.73
CA THR A 14 -27.33 9.18 -19.22
C THR A 14 -27.40 8.14 -20.33
N LEU A 15 -26.47 8.17 -21.30
CA LEU A 15 -26.43 7.18 -22.38
C LEU A 15 -26.17 5.78 -21.84
N VAL A 16 -25.21 5.61 -20.94
CA VAL A 16 -24.94 4.31 -20.29
C VAL A 16 -26.19 3.80 -19.59
N LYS A 17 -26.88 4.67 -18.83
CA LYS A 17 -28.15 4.33 -18.18
C LYS A 17 -29.22 3.89 -19.16
N SER A 18 -29.46 4.67 -20.20
CA SER A 18 -30.48 4.37 -21.21
C SER A 18 -30.19 3.04 -21.91
N PHE A 19 -28.95 2.80 -22.34
CA PHE A 19 -28.56 1.54 -22.98
C PHE A 19 -28.71 0.34 -22.04
N CYS A 20 -28.34 0.48 -20.76
CA CYS A 20 -28.53 -0.59 -19.77
C CYS A 20 -30.02 -0.89 -19.52
N GLN A 21 -30.90 0.13 -19.53
CA GLN A 21 -32.35 -0.04 -19.36
C GLN A 21 -33.03 -0.77 -20.52
N VAL A 22 -32.48 -0.66 -21.74
CA VAL A 22 -32.99 -1.38 -22.93
C VAL A 22 -32.20 -2.65 -23.25
N ASN A 23 -31.43 -3.18 -22.29
CA ASN A 23 -30.62 -4.40 -22.41
C ASN A 23 -29.54 -4.34 -23.52
N GLN A 24 -29.10 -3.14 -23.89
CA GLN A 24 -28.01 -2.90 -24.86
C GLN A 24 -26.68 -2.61 -24.13
N TRP A 25 -26.29 -3.47 -23.19
CA TRP A 25 -25.06 -3.28 -22.40
C TRP A 25 -23.78 -3.24 -23.25
N ASN A 26 -23.76 -3.86 -24.44
CA ASN A 26 -22.66 -3.74 -25.40
C ASN A 26 -22.45 -2.29 -25.87
N ASP A 27 -23.53 -1.55 -26.08
CA ASP A 27 -23.45 -0.15 -26.50
C ASP A 27 -23.11 0.76 -25.32
N ALA A 28 -23.59 0.43 -24.11
CA ALA A 28 -23.13 1.07 -22.88
C ALA A 28 -21.61 0.95 -22.67
N VAL A 29 -21.03 -0.23 -22.95
CA VAL A 29 -19.58 -0.47 -22.95
C VAL A 29 -18.86 0.47 -23.92
N LYS A 30 -19.34 0.56 -25.16
CA LYS A 30 -18.76 1.44 -26.19
C LYS A 30 -18.78 2.91 -25.76
N VAL A 31 -19.84 3.35 -25.07
CA VAL A 31 -19.93 4.72 -24.54
C VAL A 31 -18.83 4.97 -23.50
N ILE A 32 -18.63 4.03 -22.56
CA ILE A 32 -17.56 4.17 -21.56
C ILE A 32 -16.19 4.19 -22.23
N GLU A 33 -15.90 3.23 -23.10
CA GLU A 33 -14.58 3.13 -23.77
C GLU A 33 -14.28 4.39 -24.58
N LYS A 34 -15.23 4.87 -25.38
CA LYS A 34 -15.08 6.11 -26.14
C LYS A 34 -14.95 7.35 -25.25
N TYR A 35 -15.61 7.38 -24.10
CA TYR A 35 -15.46 8.48 -23.15
C TYR A 35 -14.04 8.52 -22.58
N GLU A 36 -13.51 7.36 -22.17
CA GLU A 36 -12.18 7.24 -21.57
C GLU A 36 -11.03 7.43 -22.56
N GLU A 37 -11.24 7.16 -23.85
CA GLU A 37 -10.28 7.52 -24.91
C GLU A 37 -10.05 9.03 -25.02
N ASN A 38 -11.06 9.83 -24.67
CA ASN A 38 -11.05 11.28 -24.88
C ASN A 38 -10.98 12.10 -23.59
N ASN A 39 -11.04 11.45 -22.41
CA ASN A 39 -11.07 12.12 -21.12
C ASN A 39 -10.25 11.35 -20.07
N ASP A 40 -9.51 12.09 -19.23
CA ASP A 40 -8.76 11.51 -18.11
C ASP A 40 -9.67 11.07 -16.95
N ASN A 41 -10.87 11.62 -16.86
CA ASN A 41 -11.84 11.33 -15.80
C ASN A 41 -12.64 10.07 -16.10
N MET A 42 -13.11 9.38 -15.06
CA MET A 42 -13.97 8.21 -15.18
C MET A 42 -15.45 8.61 -15.05
N LEU A 43 -16.33 7.96 -15.82
CA LEU A 43 -17.79 8.04 -15.63
C LEU A 43 -18.21 7.22 -14.41
N CYS A 44 -18.01 7.75 -13.19
CA CYS A 44 -18.25 6.99 -11.96
C CYS A 44 -19.68 6.40 -11.86
N GLU A 45 -20.69 7.21 -12.17
CA GLU A 45 -22.09 6.74 -12.16
C GLU A 45 -22.35 5.74 -13.29
N GLY A 46 -21.85 6.01 -14.51
CA GLY A 46 -21.92 5.08 -15.64
C GLY A 46 -21.27 3.72 -15.33
N TYR A 47 -20.13 3.71 -14.66
CA TYR A 47 -19.49 2.47 -14.20
C TYR A 47 -20.38 1.69 -13.24
N ASN A 48 -20.99 2.36 -12.26
CA ASN A 48 -21.88 1.70 -11.29
C ASN A 48 -23.05 1.01 -12.01
N ILE A 49 -23.70 1.75 -12.91
CA ILE A 49 -24.85 1.28 -13.69
C ILE A 49 -24.44 0.12 -14.60
N LEU A 50 -23.32 0.25 -15.31
CA LEU A 50 -22.85 -0.80 -16.21
C LEU A 50 -22.50 -2.08 -15.45
N ILE A 51 -21.78 -1.97 -14.33
CA ILE A 51 -21.41 -3.14 -13.52
C ILE A 51 -22.68 -3.87 -13.02
N GLU A 52 -23.68 -3.14 -12.54
CA GLU A 52 -24.97 -3.71 -12.14
C GLU A 52 -25.65 -4.42 -13.31
N CYS A 53 -25.77 -3.74 -14.46
CA CYS A 53 -26.37 -4.31 -15.66
C CYS A 53 -25.65 -5.57 -16.14
N LEU A 54 -24.32 -5.60 -16.10
CA LEU A 54 -23.53 -6.76 -16.51
C LEU A 54 -23.75 -7.96 -15.59
N PHE A 55 -23.81 -7.74 -14.28
CA PHE A 55 -24.14 -8.81 -13.34
C PHE A 55 -25.56 -9.35 -13.53
N ASP A 56 -26.53 -8.48 -13.83
CA ASP A 56 -27.91 -8.88 -14.11
C ASP A 56 -28.01 -9.75 -15.37
N HIS A 57 -27.14 -9.50 -16.35
CA HIS A 57 -27.04 -10.26 -17.60
C HIS A 57 -26.05 -11.45 -17.53
N LYS A 58 -25.60 -11.83 -16.33
CA LYS A 58 -24.62 -12.92 -16.09
C LYS A 58 -23.31 -12.76 -16.87
N GLN A 59 -22.92 -11.51 -17.17
CA GLN A 59 -21.66 -11.16 -17.81
C GLN A 59 -20.56 -10.94 -16.76
N ASP A 60 -20.41 -11.88 -15.83
CA ASP A 60 -19.58 -11.75 -14.63
C ASP A 60 -18.13 -11.36 -14.97
N LYS A 61 -17.52 -12.01 -15.96
CA LYS A 61 -16.14 -11.73 -16.38
C LYS A 61 -15.97 -10.27 -16.78
N LEU A 62 -16.94 -9.71 -17.49
CA LEU A 62 -16.90 -8.32 -17.94
C LEU A 62 -17.21 -7.37 -16.77
N ALA A 63 -18.17 -7.71 -15.91
CA ALA A 63 -18.46 -6.95 -14.69
C ALA A 63 -17.22 -6.84 -13.79
N TYR A 64 -16.48 -7.93 -13.58
CA TYR A 64 -15.22 -7.93 -12.81
C TYR A 64 -14.14 -7.07 -13.48
N LYS A 65 -14.05 -7.04 -14.81
CA LYS A 65 -13.11 -6.16 -15.53
C LYS A 65 -13.38 -4.69 -15.16
N TYR A 66 -14.64 -4.24 -15.25
CA TYR A 66 -15.01 -2.86 -14.91
C TYR A 66 -14.88 -2.55 -13.43
N LEU A 67 -15.19 -3.52 -12.55
CA LEU A 67 -14.98 -3.41 -11.11
C LEU A 67 -13.49 -3.21 -10.75
N ILE A 68 -12.60 -3.95 -11.40
CA ILE A 68 -11.15 -3.79 -11.19
C ILE A 68 -10.68 -2.44 -11.73
N ASN A 69 -11.15 -2.03 -12.90
CA ASN A 69 -10.78 -0.75 -13.50
C ASN A 69 -11.18 0.43 -12.61
N SER A 70 -12.36 0.39 -11.99
CA SER A 70 -12.79 1.46 -11.06
C SER A 70 -11.93 1.52 -9.80
N MET A 71 -11.50 0.37 -9.26
CA MET A 71 -10.59 0.30 -8.12
C MET A 71 -9.18 0.80 -8.47
N LYS A 72 -8.69 0.52 -9.68
CA LYS A 72 -7.38 0.98 -10.16
C LYS A 72 -7.30 2.49 -10.28
N LYS A 73 -8.36 3.14 -10.75
CA LYS A 73 -8.40 4.59 -11.03
C LYS A 73 -8.58 5.48 -9.78
N GLN A 74 -8.78 4.89 -8.59
CA GLN A 74 -8.80 5.55 -7.27
C GLN A 74 -9.31 7.01 -7.22
N MET A 75 -10.55 7.27 -7.68
CA MET A 75 -11.19 8.58 -7.54
C MET A 75 -12.50 8.46 -6.76
N GLY A 76 -12.40 8.43 -5.43
CA GLY A 76 -13.52 8.64 -4.51
C GLY A 76 -14.00 7.42 -3.72
N SER A 77 -14.98 7.67 -2.84
CA SER A 77 -15.64 6.64 -2.05
C SER A 77 -16.38 5.69 -3.01
N ASN A 78 -15.81 4.51 -3.25
CA ASN A 78 -16.42 3.40 -4.01
C ASN A 78 -17.65 2.79 -3.30
N GLU A 79 -18.34 3.58 -2.47
CA GLU A 79 -19.53 3.19 -1.73
C GLU A 79 -20.55 2.52 -2.62
N HIS A 80 -20.98 3.21 -3.69
CA HIS A 80 -21.99 2.71 -4.60
C HIS A 80 -21.58 1.39 -5.24
N ILE A 81 -20.34 1.30 -5.74
CA ILE A 81 -19.80 0.07 -6.35
C ILE A 81 -19.80 -1.10 -5.35
N CYS A 82 -19.32 -0.84 -4.13
CA CYS A 82 -19.26 -1.87 -3.09
C CYS A 82 -20.66 -2.36 -2.71
N ILE A 83 -21.63 -1.46 -2.62
CA ILE A 83 -23.02 -1.81 -2.33
C ILE A 83 -23.68 -2.53 -3.51
N THR A 84 -23.46 -2.10 -4.76
CA THR A 84 -23.94 -2.80 -5.96
C THR A 84 -23.40 -4.23 -6.02
N TYR A 85 -22.11 -4.42 -5.75
CA TYR A 85 -21.51 -5.76 -5.70
C TYR A 85 -22.11 -6.60 -4.57
N LEU A 86 -22.36 -6.01 -3.39
CA LEU A 86 -22.99 -6.71 -2.27
C LEU A 86 -24.40 -7.19 -2.65
N LYS A 87 -25.21 -6.33 -3.29
CA LYS A 87 -26.54 -6.72 -3.80
C LYS A 87 -26.48 -7.91 -4.76
N TYR A 88 -25.48 -7.93 -5.65
CA TYR A 88 -25.24 -9.07 -6.53
C TYR A 88 -24.87 -10.34 -5.75
N CYS A 89 -24.05 -10.23 -4.69
CA CYS A 89 -23.73 -11.37 -3.82
C CYS A 89 -24.98 -11.96 -3.16
N LEU A 90 -25.91 -11.11 -2.74
CA LEU A 90 -27.14 -11.50 -2.04
C LEU A 90 -28.17 -12.21 -2.93
N LYS A 91 -28.05 -12.16 -4.26
CA LYS A 91 -29.00 -12.82 -5.19
C LYS A 91 -28.98 -14.34 -5.08
N GLU A 92 -27.83 -14.92 -4.73
CA GLU A 92 -27.61 -16.37 -4.73
C GLU A 92 -26.89 -16.81 -3.46
N LYS A 93 -27.66 -17.31 -2.47
CA LYS A 93 -27.13 -17.69 -1.15
C LYS A 93 -25.94 -18.65 -1.23
N HIS A 94 -25.96 -19.62 -2.15
CA HIS A 94 -24.94 -20.66 -2.28
C HIS A 94 -23.57 -20.15 -2.78
N THR A 95 -23.52 -19.04 -3.51
CA THR A 95 -22.27 -18.44 -4.01
C THR A 95 -21.82 -17.22 -3.19
N PHE A 96 -22.57 -16.86 -2.13
CA PHE A 96 -22.31 -15.68 -1.31
C PHE A 96 -20.87 -15.66 -0.76
N ASN A 97 -20.44 -16.75 -0.11
CA ASN A 97 -19.12 -16.82 0.52
C ASN A 97 -17.99 -16.61 -0.50
N GLU A 98 -18.06 -17.28 -1.65
CA GLU A 98 -17.06 -17.15 -2.72
C GLU A 98 -17.00 -15.71 -3.26
N LYS A 99 -18.16 -15.10 -3.52
CA LYS A 99 -18.24 -13.71 -4.02
C LYS A 99 -17.72 -12.71 -2.98
N ILE A 100 -18.05 -12.88 -1.71
CA ILE A 100 -17.56 -12.03 -0.61
C ILE A 100 -16.04 -12.15 -0.43
N GLU A 101 -15.49 -13.37 -0.45
CA GLU A 101 -14.05 -13.56 -0.39
C GLU A 101 -13.32 -12.94 -1.58
N LYS A 102 -13.93 -13.02 -2.78
CA LYS A 102 -13.38 -12.44 -3.99
C LYS A 102 -13.29 -10.91 -3.89
N ILE A 103 -14.31 -10.22 -3.39
CA ILE A 103 -14.25 -8.77 -3.22
C ILE A 103 -13.29 -8.34 -2.13
N PHE A 104 -13.17 -9.07 -1.02
CA PHE A 104 -12.15 -8.76 0.00
C PHE A 104 -10.73 -8.97 -0.52
N THR A 105 -10.52 -9.95 -1.40
CA THR A 105 -9.25 -10.15 -2.11
C THR A 105 -8.95 -8.97 -3.05
N LEU A 106 -9.96 -8.45 -3.75
CA LEU A 106 -9.82 -7.25 -4.56
C LEU A 106 -9.51 -6.02 -3.70
N TRP A 107 -10.15 -5.88 -2.53
CA TRP A 107 -9.86 -4.78 -1.60
C TRP A 107 -8.43 -4.85 -1.05
N ASN A 108 -7.92 -6.06 -0.74
CA ASN A 108 -6.51 -6.25 -0.38
C ASN A 108 -5.56 -5.89 -1.54
N THR A 109 -5.91 -6.29 -2.76
CA THR A 109 -5.07 -6.09 -3.96
C THR A 109 -5.01 -4.61 -4.36
N TYR A 110 -6.16 -3.93 -4.31
CA TYR A 110 -6.34 -2.55 -4.76
C TYR A 110 -6.42 -1.52 -3.62
N GLY A 111 -6.10 -1.93 -2.38
CA GLY A 111 -5.99 -1.05 -1.23
C GLY A 111 -7.28 -0.32 -0.89
N VAL A 112 -8.42 -0.92 -1.23
CA VAL A 112 -9.74 -0.33 -1.00
C VAL A 112 -10.04 -0.37 0.49
N LYS A 113 -10.43 0.79 1.03
CA LYS A 113 -10.90 0.95 2.41
C LYS A 113 -12.36 1.36 2.37
N PRO A 114 -13.30 0.50 2.77
CA PRO A 114 -14.71 0.87 2.81
C PRO A 114 -14.94 2.01 3.80
N THR A 115 -15.98 2.81 3.56
CA THR A 115 -16.49 3.72 4.58
C THR A 115 -17.27 2.93 5.63
N GLN A 116 -17.51 3.55 6.79
CA GLN A 116 -18.26 2.92 7.87
C GLN A 116 -19.61 2.37 7.40
N LYS A 117 -20.31 3.09 6.51
CA LYS A 117 -21.56 2.61 5.92
C LYS A 117 -21.38 1.29 5.19
N VAL A 118 -20.46 1.21 4.23
CA VAL A 118 -20.18 -0.02 3.47
C VAL A 118 -19.71 -1.14 4.39
N ALA A 119 -18.83 -0.81 5.33
CA ALA A 119 -18.32 -1.77 6.31
C ALA A 119 -19.45 -2.41 7.12
N VAL A 120 -20.40 -1.61 7.63
CA VAL A 120 -21.58 -2.11 8.36
C VAL A 120 -22.50 -2.94 7.46
N GLU A 121 -22.77 -2.52 6.22
CA GLU A 121 -23.61 -3.28 5.29
C GLU A 121 -23.03 -4.66 4.99
N TYR A 122 -21.72 -4.74 4.71
CA TYR A 122 -21.02 -6.01 4.53
C TYR A 122 -21.02 -6.86 5.81
N MET A 123 -20.85 -6.22 6.98
CA MET A 123 -20.89 -6.90 8.27
C MET A 123 -22.25 -7.57 8.49
N THR A 124 -23.34 -6.83 8.29
CA THR A 124 -24.72 -7.32 8.43
C THR A 124 -25.00 -8.47 7.47
N ALA A 125 -24.67 -8.29 6.18
CA ALA A 125 -24.86 -9.34 5.18
C ALA A 125 -24.08 -10.62 5.52
N CYS A 126 -22.85 -10.50 6.05
CA CYS A 126 -22.07 -11.65 6.49
C CYS A 126 -22.74 -12.36 7.68
N ILE A 127 -23.27 -11.62 8.66
CA ILE A 127 -24.00 -12.19 9.80
C ILE A 127 -25.24 -12.97 9.33
N GLU A 128 -26.01 -12.43 8.39
CA GLU A 128 -27.18 -13.09 7.81
C GLU A 128 -26.85 -14.37 7.02
N HIS A 129 -25.58 -14.56 6.66
CA HIS A 129 -25.05 -15.71 5.93
C HIS A 129 -24.12 -16.58 6.81
N ASP A 130 -24.37 -16.59 8.12
CA ASP A 130 -23.73 -17.48 9.09
C ASP A 130 -22.25 -17.18 9.40
N TRP A 131 -21.73 -16.01 9.01
CA TRP A 131 -20.42 -15.54 9.46
C TRP A 131 -20.52 -14.95 10.86
N THR A 132 -19.44 -15.07 11.64
CA THR A 132 -19.32 -14.29 12.89
C THR A 132 -18.63 -12.97 12.60
N ALA A 133 -19.26 -11.85 12.94
CA ALA A 133 -18.74 -10.52 12.65
C ALA A 133 -18.72 -9.62 13.89
N ASN A 134 -17.62 -8.93 14.14
CA ASN A 134 -17.48 -7.99 15.25
C ASN A 134 -16.65 -6.78 14.82
N GLN A 135 -17.01 -5.60 15.32
CA GLN A 135 -16.09 -4.47 15.30
C GLN A 135 -14.96 -4.70 16.30
N THR A 136 -13.75 -4.31 15.93
CA THR A 136 -12.54 -4.51 16.73
C THR A 136 -11.54 -3.39 16.51
N THR A 137 -10.52 -3.37 17.36
CA THR A 137 -9.27 -2.63 17.15
C THR A 137 -8.10 -3.59 16.94
N ILE A 138 -6.99 -3.10 16.37
CA ILE A 138 -5.73 -3.85 16.24
C ILE A 138 -4.67 -3.19 17.12
N LEU A 139 -4.05 -3.94 18.03
CA LEU A 139 -2.94 -3.44 18.85
C LEU A 139 -1.75 -4.37 18.72
N ASN A 140 -0.56 -3.85 18.46
CA ASN A 140 0.66 -4.64 18.24
C ASN A 140 0.46 -5.70 17.16
N LEU A 141 -0.20 -5.30 16.05
CA LEU A 141 -0.58 -6.19 14.95
C LEU A 141 -1.50 -7.35 15.35
N LYS A 142 -2.15 -7.29 16.53
CA LYS A 142 -3.04 -8.32 17.05
C LYS A 142 -4.46 -7.83 17.15
N CYS A 143 -5.39 -8.60 16.59
CA CYS A 143 -6.82 -8.34 16.67
C CYS A 143 -7.32 -8.49 18.11
N GLN A 144 -8.03 -7.47 18.62
CA GLN A 144 -8.57 -7.52 19.97
C GLN A 144 -9.78 -8.46 20.11
N ASN A 145 -10.49 -8.76 19.02
CA ASN A 145 -11.58 -9.73 19.00
C ASN A 145 -11.07 -11.18 18.95
N CYS A 146 -10.50 -11.62 17.81
CA CYS A 146 -10.12 -13.02 17.61
C CYS A 146 -8.75 -13.39 18.18
N LYS A 147 -7.98 -12.41 18.71
CA LYS A 147 -6.62 -12.57 19.23
C LYS A 147 -5.59 -13.09 18.22
N LYS A 148 -5.93 -13.21 16.93
CA LYS A 148 -4.99 -13.55 15.86
C LYS A 148 -4.13 -12.34 15.50
N TYR A 149 -2.91 -12.62 15.04
CA TYR A 149 -2.06 -11.61 14.44
C TYR A 149 -2.53 -11.33 13.01
N LEU A 150 -2.46 -10.06 12.62
CA LEU A 150 -2.60 -9.63 11.24
C LEU A 150 -1.62 -10.42 10.37
N SER A 151 -2.09 -10.92 9.22
CA SER A 151 -1.25 -11.77 8.39
C SER A 151 -0.03 -11.00 7.91
N GLN A 152 1.14 -11.59 8.16
CA GLN A 152 2.37 -11.16 7.52
C GLN A 152 2.33 -11.65 6.07
N THR A 153 1.50 -11.02 5.25
CA THR A 153 1.38 -11.36 3.82
C THR A 153 2.75 -11.38 3.19
N ASN A 154 3.22 -12.54 2.73
CA ASN A 154 4.51 -12.63 2.04
C ASN A 154 4.42 -11.88 0.71
N ILE A 155 5.32 -10.91 0.53
CA ILE A 155 5.54 -10.30 -0.78
C ILE A 155 6.36 -11.29 -1.61
N SER A 156 5.88 -11.64 -2.79
CA SER A 156 6.59 -12.54 -3.70
C SER A 156 7.86 -11.90 -4.26
N ASP A 157 8.84 -12.71 -4.66
CA ASP A 157 10.07 -12.21 -5.29
C ASP A 157 9.80 -11.40 -6.57
N GLN A 158 8.75 -11.78 -7.31
CA GLN A 158 8.32 -11.02 -8.48
C GLN A 158 7.83 -9.61 -8.11
N ASN A 159 7.10 -9.48 -7.00
CA ASN A 159 6.65 -8.20 -6.50
C ASN A 159 7.83 -7.33 -6.02
N TYR A 160 8.85 -7.91 -5.38
CA TYR A 160 10.09 -7.18 -5.06
C TYR A 160 10.80 -6.67 -6.32
N LYS A 161 10.87 -7.49 -7.38
CA LYS A 161 11.41 -7.05 -8.68
C LYS A 161 10.63 -5.85 -9.23
N CYS A 162 9.30 -5.88 -9.16
CA CYS A 162 8.47 -4.75 -9.59
C CYS A 162 8.77 -3.47 -8.80
N LEU A 163 8.93 -3.55 -7.46
CA LEU A 163 9.33 -2.41 -6.63
C LEU A 163 10.73 -1.91 -6.99
N LEU A 164 11.69 -2.81 -7.16
CA LEU A 164 13.06 -2.47 -7.54
C LEU A 164 13.11 -1.75 -8.90
N GLU A 165 12.40 -2.25 -9.90
CA GLU A 165 12.33 -1.62 -11.23
C GLU A 165 11.67 -0.24 -11.16
N ALA A 166 10.65 -0.06 -10.31
CA ALA A 166 10.03 1.25 -10.11
C ALA A 166 11.03 2.29 -9.53
N ILE A 167 11.90 1.87 -8.61
CA ILE A 167 12.96 2.74 -8.07
C ILE A 167 14.08 2.95 -9.08
N LYS A 168 14.52 1.91 -9.83
CA LYS A 168 15.53 2.06 -10.88
C LYS A 168 15.13 3.10 -11.93
N LYS A 169 13.85 3.16 -12.31
CA LYS A 169 13.34 4.21 -13.21
C LYS A 169 13.54 5.62 -12.68
N LYS A 170 13.54 5.82 -11.35
CA LYS A 170 13.86 7.12 -10.73
C LYS A 170 15.35 7.45 -10.79
N PHE A 171 16.18 6.44 -10.99
CA PHE A 171 17.61 6.58 -11.25
C PHE A 171 17.95 6.66 -12.75
N GLU A 172 16.98 6.68 -13.67
CA GLU A 172 17.27 6.88 -15.10
C GLU A 172 17.74 8.32 -15.39
N PRO A 173 18.58 8.55 -16.43
CA PRO A 173 19.18 9.86 -16.73
C PRO A 173 18.20 11.03 -16.78
N ALA A 174 16.97 10.78 -17.25
CA ALA A 174 15.91 11.79 -17.30
C ALA A 174 15.50 12.33 -15.91
N ASN A 175 15.67 11.52 -14.86
CA ASN A 175 15.31 11.83 -13.47
C ASN A 175 16.53 12.06 -12.56
N MET A 176 17.73 11.66 -13.01
CA MET A 176 18.96 11.69 -12.21
C MET A 176 19.27 13.09 -11.65
N TYR A 177 19.20 14.15 -12.47
CA TYR A 177 19.60 15.50 -12.05
C TYR A 177 18.79 16.09 -10.89
N TYR A 178 17.55 15.62 -10.70
CA TYR A 178 16.71 15.99 -9.56
C TYR A 178 16.95 15.09 -8.33
N THR A 179 17.62 13.95 -8.51
CA THR A 179 17.80 12.90 -7.51
C THR A 179 19.19 12.93 -6.86
N SER A 180 20.24 12.89 -7.68
CA SER A 180 21.66 12.83 -7.29
C SER A 180 22.56 12.98 -8.54
N PHE A 181 23.89 12.91 -8.40
CA PHE A 181 24.76 12.83 -9.58
C PHE A 181 24.77 11.42 -10.18
N PRO A 182 24.79 11.27 -11.52
CA PRO A 182 24.84 9.96 -12.18
C PRO A 182 25.95 9.05 -11.64
N LYS A 183 27.15 9.62 -11.42
CA LYS A 183 28.29 8.86 -10.91
C LYS A 183 28.11 8.37 -9.48
N GLU A 184 27.41 9.13 -8.65
CA GLU A 184 27.10 8.75 -7.27
C GLU A 184 26.11 7.58 -7.24
N ILE A 185 25.10 7.60 -8.12
CA ILE A 185 24.14 6.51 -8.30
C ILE A 185 24.84 5.24 -8.79
N GLU A 186 25.69 5.33 -9.83
CA GLU A 186 26.46 4.18 -10.34
C GLU A 186 27.33 3.55 -9.25
N ASN A 187 28.09 4.37 -8.53
CA ASN A 187 28.96 3.92 -7.45
C ASN A 187 28.14 3.22 -6.35
N PHE A 188 26.96 3.73 -6.04
CA PHE A 188 26.06 3.12 -5.07
C PHE A 188 25.52 1.77 -5.55
N MET A 189 25.03 1.68 -6.79
CA MET A 189 24.54 0.42 -7.35
C MET A 189 25.64 -0.66 -7.33
N MET A 190 26.85 -0.32 -7.77
CA MET A 190 28.01 -1.22 -7.71
C MET A 190 28.33 -1.65 -6.28
N PHE A 191 28.26 -0.72 -5.33
CA PHE A 191 28.47 -1.00 -3.92
C PHE A 191 27.43 -1.99 -3.37
N ILE A 192 26.15 -1.81 -3.69
CA ILE A 192 25.09 -2.73 -3.25
C ILE A 192 25.29 -4.11 -3.87
N GLU A 193 25.55 -4.21 -5.17
CA GLU A 193 25.76 -5.50 -5.85
C GLU A 193 26.95 -6.27 -5.27
N LYS A 194 28.04 -5.58 -4.92
CA LYS A 194 29.23 -6.18 -4.31
C LYS A 194 28.98 -6.67 -2.87
N ASN A 195 28.10 -6.01 -2.12
CA ASN A 195 27.96 -6.20 -0.68
C ASN A 195 26.65 -6.86 -0.25
N LYS A 196 25.65 -7.03 -1.11
CA LYS A 196 24.42 -7.78 -0.76
C LYS A 196 24.73 -9.26 -0.44
N PRO A 197 23.89 -9.95 0.35
CA PRO A 197 22.69 -9.45 1.02
C PRO A 197 22.99 -8.70 2.31
N PHE A 198 22.21 -7.66 2.59
CA PHE A 198 22.13 -7.01 3.90
C PHE A 198 20.96 -7.58 4.72
N ASP A 199 21.06 -7.60 6.03
CA ASP A 199 19.94 -7.95 6.91
C ASP A 199 19.20 -6.70 7.40
N ILE A 200 19.94 -5.60 7.56
CA ILE A 200 19.43 -4.38 8.20
C ILE A 200 19.94 -3.19 7.41
N ILE A 201 19.03 -2.32 7.02
CA ILE A 201 19.34 -1.09 6.30
C ILE A 201 18.82 0.08 7.14
N ILE A 202 19.70 1.02 7.45
CA ILE A 202 19.43 2.12 8.37
C ILE A 202 19.50 3.44 7.61
N ASP A 203 18.45 4.23 7.76
CA ASP A 203 18.44 5.64 7.40
C ASP A 203 19.26 6.42 8.41
N GLY A 204 20.51 6.70 8.04
CA GLY A 204 21.47 7.36 8.91
C GLY A 204 21.03 8.74 9.35
N LEU A 205 20.34 9.49 8.47
CA LEU A 205 19.91 10.85 8.82
C LEU A 205 18.84 10.80 9.91
N ASN A 206 17.82 9.96 9.71
CA ASN A 206 16.77 9.74 10.70
C ASN A 206 17.33 9.19 12.02
N PHE A 207 18.32 8.30 11.92
CA PHE A 207 19.03 7.70 13.04
C PHE A 207 19.77 8.74 13.88
N ILE A 208 20.50 9.69 13.27
CA ILE A 208 21.18 10.77 14.01
C ILE A 208 20.18 11.78 14.59
N TYR A 209 19.13 12.16 13.85
CA TYR A 209 18.13 13.09 14.39
C TYR A 209 17.41 12.52 15.61
N THR A 210 17.23 11.20 15.67
CA THR A 210 16.60 10.53 16.82
C THR A 210 17.44 10.65 18.09
N THR A 211 18.77 10.80 18.00
CA THR A 211 19.61 10.94 19.18
C THR A 211 19.68 12.36 19.72
N GLU A 212 19.28 13.38 18.96
CA GLU A 212 19.42 14.81 19.34
C GLU A 212 20.83 15.17 19.88
N ARG A 213 21.87 14.41 19.49
CA ARG A 213 23.25 14.47 20.04
C ARG A 213 23.36 14.14 21.54
N ASN A 214 22.42 13.37 22.06
CA ASN A 214 22.47 12.83 23.40
C ASN A 214 23.35 11.58 23.43
N LYS A 215 24.50 11.69 24.10
CA LYS A 215 25.49 10.62 24.26
C LYS A 215 24.88 9.31 24.77
N THR A 216 23.87 9.36 25.65
CA THR A 216 23.24 8.14 26.17
C THR A 216 22.41 7.41 25.11
N LEU A 217 21.76 8.14 24.19
CA LEU A 217 21.03 7.56 23.07
C LEU A 217 21.99 7.01 22.02
N ASP A 218 23.10 7.71 21.75
CA ASP A 218 24.17 7.21 20.89
C ASP A 218 24.70 5.86 21.42
N CYS A 219 24.90 5.71 22.73
CA CYS A 219 25.29 4.44 23.35
C CYS A 219 24.27 3.31 23.11
N LYS A 220 22.98 3.55 23.37
CA LYS A 220 21.92 2.54 23.15
C LYS A 220 21.86 2.07 21.70
N ILE A 221 22.08 3.00 20.78
CA ILE A 221 22.08 2.73 19.36
C ILE A 221 23.32 1.92 18.96
N ILE A 222 24.51 2.28 19.46
CA ILE A 222 25.73 1.51 19.26
C ILE A 222 25.57 0.09 19.83
N GLU A 223 24.94 -0.05 20.99
CA GLU A 223 24.58 -1.35 21.58
C GLU A 223 23.66 -2.15 20.66
N LEU A 224 22.66 -1.51 20.05
CA LEU A 224 21.77 -2.15 19.07
C LEU A 224 22.56 -2.64 17.84
N LEU A 225 23.47 -1.83 17.30
CA LEU A 225 24.33 -2.23 16.18
C LEU A 225 25.24 -3.40 16.55
N LYS A 226 25.84 -3.37 17.74
CA LYS A 226 26.68 -4.46 18.27
C LYS A 226 25.87 -5.74 18.51
N PHE A 227 24.65 -5.60 19.03
CA PHE A 227 23.72 -6.73 19.22
C PHE A 227 23.43 -7.44 17.90
N PHE A 228 23.17 -6.68 16.83
CA PHE A 228 22.98 -7.24 15.50
C PHE A 228 24.27 -7.82 14.90
N GLY A 229 25.40 -7.13 15.06
CA GLY A 229 26.71 -7.65 14.65
C GLY A 229 27.04 -9.00 15.29
N ASN A 230 26.78 -9.14 16.60
CA ASN A 230 26.97 -10.39 17.34
C ASN A 230 26.05 -11.53 16.87
N GLN A 231 24.96 -11.22 16.16
CA GLN A 231 24.08 -12.18 15.51
C GLN A 231 24.46 -12.47 14.05
N ASN A 232 25.66 -12.05 13.63
CA ASN A 232 26.15 -12.14 12.25
C ASN A 232 25.21 -11.43 11.25
N LYS A 233 24.50 -10.39 11.68
CA LYS A 233 23.65 -9.59 10.79
C LYS A 233 24.47 -8.54 10.06
N LYS A 234 24.35 -8.51 8.73
CA LYS A 234 25.06 -7.54 7.90
C LYS A 234 24.27 -6.24 7.83
N ILE A 235 24.88 -5.13 8.27
CA ILE A 235 24.20 -3.85 8.42
C ILE A 235 24.70 -2.88 7.35
N LEU A 236 23.79 -2.13 6.73
CA LEU A 236 24.09 -0.99 5.88
C LEU A 236 23.50 0.28 6.49
N ILE A 237 24.32 1.30 6.68
CA ILE A 237 23.86 2.65 7.04
C ILE A 237 24.03 3.57 5.83
N ILE A 238 22.95 4.22 5.41
CA ILE A 238 22.98 5.22 4.34
C ILE A 238 22.86 6.58 5.00
N GLY A 239 23.90 7.39 4.88
CA GLY A 239 23.96 8.70 5.50
C GLY A 239 24.36 9.78 4.51
N ARG A 240 24.52 11.00 5.01
CA ARG A 240 24.99 12.15 4.23
C ARG A 240 26.43 12.46 4.55
N LYS A 241 27.17 13.04 3.59
CA LYS A 241 28.61 13.35 3.74
C LYS A 241 28.97 14.13 5.00
N HIS A 242 28.13 15.06 5.46
CA HIS A 242 28.38 15.82 6.69
C HIS A 242 28.37 14.96 7.98
N MET A 243 27.97 13.69 7.89
CA MET A 243 27.91 12.74 8.99
C MET A 243 29.13 11.82 9.04
N SER A 244 30.14 12.02 8.18
CA SER A 244 31.35 11.16 8.11
C SER A 244 31.98 10.90 9.48
N ASN A 245 32.18 11.97 10.25
CA ASN A 245 32.81 11.90 11.57
C ASN A 245 32.04 10.99 12.54
N PHE A 246 30.71 10.92 12.45
CA PHE A 246 29.92 10.04 13.30
C PHE A 246 30.15 8.57 12.93
N PHE A 247 30.15 8.25 11.63
CA PHE A 247 30.27 6.88 11.16
C PHE A 247 31.68 6.30 11.26
N GLU A 248 32.70 7.12 11.04
CA GLU A 248 34.11 6.74 11.24
C GLU A 248 34.36 6.30 12.69
N ASN A 249 33.67 6.93 13.65
CA ASN A 249 33.79 6.63 15.08
C ASN A 249 33.03 5.37 15.54
N LEU A 250 32.15 4.78 14.71
CA LEU A 250 31.41 3.57 15.12
C LEU A 250 32.33 2.35 15.27
N ASN A 251 33.35 2.23 14.41
CA ASN A 251 34.34 1.13 14.39
C ASN A 251 33.73 -0.27 14.62
N ILE A 252 32.62 -0.59 13.94
CA ILE A 252 31.96 -1.90 13.96
C ILE A 252 32.18 -2.57 12.61
N LYS A 253 32.82 -3.76 12.60
CA LYS A 253 33.27 -4.43 11.37
C LYS A 253 32.11 -4.89 10.47
N GLU A 254 30.98 -5.24 11.07
CA GLU A 254 29.78 -5.75 10.40
C GLU A 254 28.90 -4.63 9.81
N VAL A 255 29.26 -3.36 10.09
CA VAL A 255 28.53 -2.18 9.64
C VAL A 255 29.20 -1.60 8.41
N HIS A 256 28.50 -1.69 7.29
CA HIS A 256 28.83 -0.96 6.08
C HIS A 256 28.15 0.41 6.13
N HIS A 257 28.81 1.44 5.59
CA HIS A 257 28.19 2.75 5.41
C HIS A 257 28.40 3.27 3.99
N PHE A 258 27.41 3.98 3.48
CA PHE A 258 27.50 4.71 2.21
C PHE A 258 27.01 6.14 2.42
N LEU A 259 27.86 7.11 2.08
CA LEU A 259 27.60 8.53 2.30
C LEU A 259 27.24 9.23 0.98
N VAL A 260 25.96 9.58 0.84
CA VAL A 260 25.49 10.39 -0.28
C VAL A 260 25.76 11.88 -0.06
N LYS A 261 25.80 12.68 -1.12
CA LYS A 261 25.88 14.14 -1.03
C LYS A 261 24.70 14.71 -0.23
N ASN A 262 24.96 15.82 0.46
CA ASN A 262 23.98 16.39 1.41
C ASN A 262 22.65 16.82 0.77
N TRP A 263 22.63 17.10 -0.53
CA TRP A 263 21.43 17.48 -1.28
C TRP A 263 20.72 16.30 -1.91
N SER A 264 21.36 15.12 -2.01
CA SER A 264 20.77 13.95 -2.66
C SER A 264 19.59 13.41 -1.86
N HIS A 265 18.64 12.84 -2.59
CA HIS A 265 17.48 12.17 -2.00
C HIS A 265 17.87 10.80 -1.43
N ASP A 266 18.34 10.77 -0.18
CA ASP A 266 18.77 9.58 0.57
C ASP A 266 17.71 8.47 0.64
N ASP A 267 16.43 8.83 0.71
CA ASP A 267 15.30 7.89 0.69
C ASP A 267 15.32 6.95 -0.54
N LEU A 268 15.73 7.42 -1.72
CA LEU A 268 15.79 6.58 -2.93
C LEU A 268 16.92 5.56 -2.87
N PHE A 269 18.06 5.94 -2.27
CA PHE A 269 19.18 5.02 -2.04
C PHE A 269 18.78 3.94 -1.03
N LEU A 270 18.07 4.34 0.03
CA LEU A 270 17.51 3.43 1.03
C LEU A 270 16.54 2.41 0.43
N LEU A 271 15.58 2.87 -0.36
CA LEU A 271 14.61 2.01 -1.04
C LEU A 271 15.28 1.07 -2.05
N TYR A 272 16.24 1.56 -2.82
CA TYR A 272 17.00 0.73 -3.75
C TYR A 272 17.73 -0.40 -3.01
N ALA A 273 18.45 -0.08 -1.94
CA ALA A 273 19.16 -1.09 -1.14
C ALA A 273 18.20 -2.14 -0.57
N ALA A 274 17.04 -1.70 -0.06
CA ALA A 274 16.04 -2.60 0.50
C ALA A 274 15.44 -3.55 -0.54
N PHE A 275 15.05 -3.04 -1.69
CA PHE A 275 14.45 -3.85 -2.74
C PHE A 275 15.47 -4.73 -3.47
N SER A 276 16.72 -4.28 -3.61
CA SER A 276 17.80 -5.09 -4.21
C SER A 276 18.21 -6.26 -3.31
N THR A 277 18.13 -6.08 -1.99
CA THR A 277 18.46 -7.11 -1.01
C THR A 277 17.36 -8.15 -0.84
N GLY A 278 16.10 -7.74 -1.00
CA GLY A 278 14.93 -8.63 -1.00
C GLY A 278 14.29 -8.86 0.37
N ARG A 279 13.55 -9.96 0.51
CA ARG A 279 12.56 -10.20 1.57
C ARG A 279 13.09 -10.26 3.01
N ASN A 280 14.38 -10.52 3.21
CA ASN A 280 14.92 -10.75 4.54
C ASN A 280 15.41 -9.46 5.22
N ALA A 281 15.55 -8.36 4.47
CA ALA A 281 16.02 -7.11 5.03
C ALA A 281 14.91 -6.38 5.80
N ILE A 282 15.27 -5.79 6.93
CA ILE A 282 14.47 -4.76 7.59
C ILE A 282 15.06 -3.38 7.33
N VAL A 283 14.20 -2.36 7.33
CA VAL A 283 14.59 -0.96 7.20
C VAL A 283 14.30 -0.24 8.51
N ILE A 284 15.29 0.47 9.03
CA ILE A 284 15.16 1.32 10.21
C ILE A 284 15.12 2.79 9.77
N SER A 285 13.92 3.37 9.77
CA SER A 285 13.65 4.79 9.54
C SER A 285 12.28 5.17 10.10
N LYS A 286 12.14 6.38 10.63
CA LYS A 286 10.85 6.98 10.99
C LYS A 286 10.16 7.68 9.80
N ASP A 287 10.85 7.87 8.68
CA ASP A 287 10.24 8.51 7.50
C ASP A 287 9.24 7.56 6.82
N LEU A 288 8.05 8.06 6.49
CA LEU A 288 7.04 7.28 5.77
C LEU A 288 7.31 7.20 4.26
N MET A 289 8.36 7.88 3.77
CA MET A 289 8.83 7.90 2.38
C MET A 289 7.72 8.37 1.42
N ARG A 290 6.94 9.36 1.86
CA ARG A 290 5.67 9.75 1.23
C ARG A 290 5.87 10.28 -0.19
N GLN A 291 6.95 11.02 -0.41
CA GLN A 291 7.29 11.60 -1.72
C GLN A 291 7.45 10.53 -2.81
N HIS A 292 7.84 9.31 -2.44
CA HIS A 292 8.00 8.20 -3.39
C HIS A 292 6.70 7.46 -3.68
N LYS A 293 5.73 7.46 -2.75
CA LYS A 293 4.37 6.95 -3.00
C LYS A 293 3.68 7.74 -4.11
N PHE A 294 3.80 9.08 -4.11
CA PHE A 294 3.22 9.91 -5.18
C PHE A 294 3.93 9.77 -6.53
N ALA A 295 5.21 9.38 -6.50
CA ALA A 295 6.03 9.24 -7.70
C ALA A 295 5.80 7.90 -8.44
N ILE A 296 5.23 6.90 -7.77
CA ILE A 296 4.80 5.64 -8.35
C ILE A 296 3.37 5.84 -8.88
N GLN A 297 3.24 6.11 -10.18
CA GLN A 297 1.95 6.39 -10.84
C GLN A 297 1.02 5.16 -10.98
N ASN A 298 1.38 4.03 -10.37
CA ASN A 298 0.61 2.79 -10.44
C ASN A 298 0.04 2.44 -9.05
N THR A 299 -1.29 2.41 -8.97
CA THR A 299 -2.05 2.01 -7.77
C THR A 299 -1.57 0.70 -7.16
N GLU A 300 -1.37 -0.34 -7.97
CA GLU A 300 -0.94 -1.67 -7.49
C GLU A 300 0.46 -1.61 -6.84
N LEU A 301 1.38 -0.86 -7.47
CA LEU A 301 2.73 -0.67 -6.92
C LEU A 301 2.71 0.15 -5.62
N ASN A 302 1.82 1.14 -5.50
CA ASN A 302 1.65 1.90 -4.26
C ASN A 302 1.16 1.03 -3.11
N ILE A 303 0.21 0.14 -3.39
CA ILE A 303 -0.32 -0.78 -2.37
C ILE A 303 0.74 -1.80 -2.01
N LEU A 304 1.48 -2.29 -3.00
CA LEU A 304 2.60 -3.18 -2.78
C LEU A 304 3.69 -2.52 -1.91
N PHE A 305 4.00 -1.24 -2.14
CA PHE A 305 4.89 -0.46 -1.30
C PHE A 305 4.37 -0.35 0.14
N ASN A 306 3.07 -0.09 0.33
CA ASN A 306 2.45 -0.04 1.66
C ASN A 306 2.54 -1.40 2.38
N LYS A 307 2.33 -2.50 1.67
CA LYS A 307 2.51 -3.87 2.21
C LYS A 307 3.96 -4.11 2.62
N TRP A 308 4.93 -3.68 1.80
CA TRP A 308 6.35 -3.76 2.14
C TRP A 308 6.68 -2.95 3.39
N GLN A 309 6.26 -1.69 3.44
CA GLN A 309 6.46 -0.80 4.60
C GLN A 309 5.85 -1.42 5.87
N PHE A 310 4.66 -2.01 5.76
CA PHE A 310 4.00 -2.70 6.86
C PHE A 310 4.83 -3.86 7.44
N LEU A 311 5.56 -4.58 6.59
CA LEU A 311 6.31 -5.76 7.00
C LEU A 311 7.73 -5.44 7.46
N HIS A 312 8.42 -4.53 6.77
CA HIS A 312 9.87 -4.38 6.84
C HIS A 312 10.32 -3.10 7.54
N GLN A 313 9.44 -2.13 7.79
CA GLN A 313 9.85 -0.85 8.38
C GLN A 313 9.73 -0.84 9.91
N TYR A 314 10.84 -0.45 10.53
CA TYR A 314 11.01 -0.23 11.96
C TYR A 314 11.55 1.18 12.19
N TYR A 315 11.41 1.67 13.41
CA TYR A 315 12.05 2.90 13.86
C TYR A 315 12.60 2.69 15.26
N PHE A 316 13.58 3.52 15.64
CA PHE A 316 14.12 3.51 16.98
C PHE A 316 13.34 4.50 17.85
N ASP A 317 12.79 4.01 18.95
CA ASP A 317 12.19 4.82 20.01
C ASP A 317 13.16 4.94 21.18
N LYS A 318 13.33 6.16 21.69
CA LYS A 318 14.24 6.47 22.80
C LYS A 318 13.98 5.69 24.09
N TYR A 319 12.73 5.28 24.34
CA TYR A 319 12.31 4.61 25.56
C TYR A 319 12.09 3.11 25.36
N LYS A 320 11.47 2.72 24.24
CA LYS A 320 11.08 1.33 23.96
C LYS A 320 12.07 0.58 23.07
N GLY A 321 13.08 1.26 22.53
CA GLY A 321 14.06 0.67 21.62
C GLY A 321 13.49 0.47 20.21
N LEU A 322 13.81 -0.65 19.56
CA LEU A 322 13.38 -0.90 18.19
C LEU A 322 11.88 -1.26 18.14
N ILE A 323 11.09 -0.43 17.44
CA ILE A 323 9.65 -0.61 17.27
C ILE A 323 9.32 -0.81 15.80
N LYS A 324 8.42 -1.75 15.49
CA LYS A 324 7.86 -1.90 14.15
C LYS A 324 6.88 -0.76 13.88
N LEU A 325 7.03 -0.05 12.77
CA LEU A 325 6.30 1.18 12.47
C LEU A 325 4.77 1.06 12.63
N ASN A 326 4.22 -0.09 12.25
CA ASN A 326 2.77 -0.35 12.25
C ASN A 326 2.23 -1.03 13.51
N SER A 327 3.06 -1.20 14.55
CA SER A 327 2.67 -1.93 15.76
C SER A 327 1.70 -1.15 16.64
N GLU A 328 1.96 0.13 16.89
CA GLU A 328 1.14 0.96 17.77
C GLU A 328 -0.05 1.59 17.03
N VAL A 329 0.20 2.11 15.83
CA VAL A 329 -0.81 2.73 14.98
C VAL A 329 -0.70 2.16 13.57
N PRO A 330 -1.77 1.54 13.03
CA PRO A 330 -1.76 1.03 11.67
C PRO A 330 -1.65 2.20 10.66
N ILE A 331 -0.50 2.29 9.99
CA ILE A 331 -0.25 3.25 8.91
C ILE A 331 -0.62 2.58 7.59
N ASP A 332 -1.47 3.25 6.81
CA ASP A 332 -1.91 2.74 5.50
C ASP A 332 -2.45 1.29 5.55
N ALA A 333 -3.22 0.99 6.61
CA ALA A 333 -3.88 -0.31 6.83
C ALA A 333 -4.60 -0.86 5.59
N PHE A 334 -4.64 -2.17 5.42
CA PHE A 334 -5.30 -2.82 4.29
C PHE A 334 -6.05 -4.08 4.75
N VAL A 335 -7.00 -4.51 3.93
CA VAL A 335 -7.78 -5.74 4.19
C VAL A 335 -6.84 -6.94 4.26
N GLN A 336 -7.01 -7.84 5.23
CA GLN A 336 -6.13 -8.99 5.41
C GLN A 336 -6.90 -10.25 5.76
N LYS A 337 -6.45 -11.40 5.25
CA LYS A 337 -6.95 -12.72 5.62
C LYS A 337 -5.90 -13.46 6.45
N HIS A 338 -6.31 -14.11 7.53
CA HIS A 338 -5.52 -15.05 8.31
C HIS A 338 -6.39 -16.27 8.67
N ASP A 339 -6.08 -17.43 8.09
CA ASP A 339 -6.91 -18.63 8.10
C ASP A 339 -8.34 -18.35 7.61
N ASP A 340 -9.34 -18.65 8.43
CA ASP A 340 -10.77 -18.41 8.29
C ASP A 340 -11.22 -17.00 8.71
N HIS A 341 -10.29 -16.08 9.03
CA HIS A 341 -10.63 -14.73 9.48
C HIS A 341 -10.21 -13.64 8.49
N TRP A 342 -11.13 -12.73 8.22
CA TRP A 342 -10.89 -11.47 7.51
C TRP A 342 -10.86 -10.30 8.47
N HIS A 343 -9.88 -9.41 8.30
CA HIS A 343 -9.74 -8.16 9.03
C HIS A 343 -9.84 -7.00 8.05
N ILE A 344 -10.85 -6.16 8.19
CA ILE A 344 -11.18 -5.09 7.24
C ILE A 344 -11.08 -3.75 7.95
N PRO A 345 -10.10 -2.89 7.62
CA PRO A 345 -10.07 -1.52 8.13
C PRO A 345 -11.14 -0.68 7.44
N PHE A 346 -11.77 0.26 8.15
CA PHE A 346 -12.79 1.14 7.59
C PHE A 346 -12.71 2.57 8.10
N ASN A 347 -13.29 3.50 7.32
CA ASN A 347 -13.19 4.94 7.58
C ASN A 347 -14.48 5.49 8.24
N ILE A 348 -14.34 6.17 9.39
CA ILE A 348 -15.48 6.72 10.15
C ILE A 348 -15.90 8.14 9.72
N ASN A 349 -15.08 8.90 8.98
CA ASN A 349 -15.48 10.24 8.51
C ASN A 349 -14.82 10.63 7.19
N VAL A 350 -15.66 11.03 6.21
CA VAL A 350 -15.25 11.47 4.86
C VAL A 350 -14.85 12.96 4.82
N GLY A 351 -15.02 13.71 5.91
CA GLY A 351 -14.81 15.16 5.96
C GLY A 351 -13.53 15.69 6.62
N ALA A 352 -12.72 14.83 7.27
CA ALA A 352 -11.53 15.30 8.00
C ALA A 352 -10.27 15.21 7.12
N HIS A 353 -9.87 16.34 6.53
CA HIS A 353 -8.61 16.55 5.81
C HIS A 353 -7.33 16.34 6.65
N LYS A 354 -7.38 15.71 7.82
CA LYS A 354 -6.24 15.65 8.74
C LYS A 354 -5.72 14.21 8.83
N GLN A 355 -4.65 14.00 8.06
CA GLN A 355 -3.70 12.88 8.08
C GLN A 355 -4.16 11.58 7.38
N ARG A 356 -4.12 11.58 6.03
CA ARG A 356 -4.37 10.43 5.13
C ARG A 356 -3.58 9.14 5.41
N HIS A 357 -2.64 9.13 6.35
CA HIS A 357 -1.75 8.01 6.63
C HIS A 357 -1.99 7.37 8.01
N ILE A 358 -2.48 8.16 8.97
CA ILE A 358 -2.72 7.73 10.34
C ILE A 358 -4.21 7.56 10.47
N TRP A 359 -4.69 6.33 10.30
CA TRP A 359 -6.11 6.05 10.29
C TRP A 359 -6.58 5.69 11.70
N PRO A 360 -7.81 6.08 12.07
CA PRO A 360 -8.41 5.60 13.30
C PRO A 360 -8.44 4.07 13.29
N ASN A 361 -8.16 3.46 14.44
CA ASN A 361 -7.94 2.02 14.58
C ASN A 361 -9.25 1.19 14.55
N TYR A 362 -10.11 1.43 13.56
CA TYR A 362 -11.39 0.74 13.41
C TYR A 362 -11.32 -0.35 12.36
N TRP A 363 -11.69 -1.55 12.78
CA TRP A 363 -11.62 -2.75 11.97
C TRP A 363 -12.88 -3.58 12.17
N ILE A 364 -13.24 -4.35 11.15
CA ILE A 364 -14.17 -5.47 11.29
C ILE A 364 -13.35 -6.76 11.32
N CYS A 365 -13.64 -7.62 12.29
CA CYS A 365 -13.18 -8.99 12.36
C CYS A 365 -14.33 -9.90 11.92
N LEU A 366 -14.15 -10.56 10.78
CA LEU A 366 -15.10 -11.51 10.21
C LEU A 366 -14.49 -12.91 10.30
N LYS A 367 -15.25 -13.88 10.77
CA LYS A 367 -14.90 -15.31 10.74
C LYS A 367 -15.87 -16.03 9.82
N MET A 368 -15.31 -16.73 8.84
CA MET A 368 -16.07 -17.51 7.88
C MET A 368 -16.81 -18.68 8.55
N PRO A 369 -17.97 -19.08 8.04
CA PRO A 369 -18.61 -20.34 8.42
C PRO A 369 -17.68 -21.51 8.05
N LYS A 370 -17.77 -22.60 8.81
CA LYS A 370 -16.97 -23.80 8.61
C LYS A 370 -17.35 -24.56 7.34
#